data_AF-A0A937VKN4-F1
#
_entry.id   AF-A0A937VKN4-F1
#
_cell.length_a   1.000
_cell.length_b   1.000
_cell.length_c   1.000
_cell.angle_alpha   90.00
_cell.angle_beta   90.00
_cell.angle_gamma   90.00
#
_symmetry.space_group_name_H-M   'P 1'
#
loop_
_entity.id
_entity.type
_entity.pdbx_description
1 polymer ?
#
loop_
_entity_poly.entity_id
_entity_poly.type
_entity_poly.pdbx_seq_one_letter_code
_entity_poly.pdbx_strand_id
1 'polypeptide(L)'
;MLRVRKEQIDILAEAAVEAYEDDMLAHVEKFFPNHVRVAGEPVIRAVIRFGRKRAAAYGFVTDRNVCLYLTTMFMLGSRFDEDVMYPWAWEILTDPADPDPYSRAERTADKALAFLRTVAGREDRTLYRVFLNLEKNYPKIMSELPPGDFAQGMSDRLGGVFAKKREALGEQMVRLLIERGIQDAAAHGISGRRGQVIYIVLMFLMGSPFDRDPLVPWAAEILTDAAPEGEQEKIDRLFDASHAYLGRWLKSVGRSSD
;
A
#
# COMPACT_ATOMS: atom_id res chain seq x y z
N MET A 1 27.98 -43.16 -4.21
CA MET A 1 27.40 -42.29 -3.16
C MET A 1 27.53 -40.85 -3.65
N LEU A 2 26.42 -40.16 -3.93
CA LEU A 2 26.44 -38.78 -4.41
C LEU A 2 26.76 -37.86 -3.21
N ARG A 3 27.85 -37.10 -3.26
CA ARG A 3 28.27 -36.20 -2.18
C ARG A 3 27.90 -34.76 -2.56
N VAL A 4 26.72 -34.31 -2.16
CA VAL A 4 26.24 -32.94 -2.43
C VAL A 4 26.99 -31.97 -1.53
N ARG A 5 27.69 -30.99 -2.12
CA ARG A 5 28.43 -29.95 -1.39
C ARG A 5 27.50 -28.78 -1.06
N LYS A 6 27.80 -28.05 0.01
CA LYS A 6 27.04 -26.86 0.43
C LYS A 6 26.90 -25.84 -0.71
N GLU A 7 27.99 -25.58 -1.42
CA GLU A 7 28.01 -24.70 -2.60
C GLU A 7 27.00 -25.12 -3.69
N GLN A 8 26.75 -26.42 -3.87
CA GLN A 8 25.78 -26.93 -4.85
C GLN A 8 24.33 -26.78 -4.37
N ILE A 9 24.11 -26.85 -3.05
CA ILE A 9 22.80 -26.58 -2.44
C ILE A 9 22.50 -25.08 -2.53
N ASP A 10 23.50 -24.24 -2.28
CA ASP A 10 23.36 -22.78 -2.33
C ASP A 10 23.01 -22.31 -3.76
N ILE A 11 23.71 -22.82 -4.79
CA ILE A 11 23.38 -22.54 -6.20
C ILE A 11 21.97 -23.01 -6.58
N LEU A 12 21.57 -24.22 -6.13
CA LEU A 12 20.23 -24.74 -6.42
C LEU A 12 19.15 -23.93 -5.70
N ALA A 13 19.42 -23.48 -4.48
CA ALA A 13 18.52 -22.63 -3.71
C ALA A 13 18.36 -21.25 -4.36
N GLU A 14 19.44 -20.65 -4.84
CA GLU A 14 19.40 -19.38 -5.59
C GLU A 14 18.59 -19.53 -6.89
N ALA A 15 18.83 -20.58 -7.68
CA ALA A 15 18.06 -20.82 -8.90
C ALA A 15 16.56 -21.07 -8.64
N ALA A 16 16.22 -21.78 -7.56
CA ALA A 16 14.83 -21.98 -7.16
C ALA A 16 14.16 -20.69 -6.69
N VAL A 17 14.91 -19.81 -6.01
CA VAL A 17 14.44 -18.48 -5.60
C VAL A 17 14.15 -17.60 -6.82
N GLU A 18 15.03 -17.59 -7.81
CA GLU A 18 14.85 -16.81 -9.03
C GLU A 18 13.66 -17.31 -9.85
N ALA A 19 13.53 -18.62 -10.05
CA ALA A 19 12.38 -19.21 -10.74
C ALA A 19 11.05 -18.87 -10.06
N TYR A 20 11.01 -18.93 -8.72
CA TYR A 20 9.83 -18.51 -7.96
C TYR A 20 9.49 -17.02 -8.15
N GLU A 21 10.50 -16.15 -8.15
CA GLU A 21 10.29 -14.72 -8.39
C GLU A 21 9.76 -14.44 -9.81
N ASP A 22 10.24 -15.17 -10.81
CA ASP A 22 9.75 -15.09 -12.19
C ASP A 22 8.30 -15.56 -12.31
N ASP A 23 7.95 -16.69 -11.68
CA ASP A 23 6.58 -17.20 -11.64
C ASP A 23 5.62 -16.21 -10.94
N MET A 24 6.05 -15.62 -9.83
CA MET A 24 5.28 -14.60 -9.12
C MET A 24 5.17 -13.30 -9.91
N LEU A 25 6.22 -12.88 -10.61
CA LEU A 25 6.15 -11.72 -11.49
C LEU A 25 5.11 -11.94 -12.60
N ALA A 26 5.12 -13.10 -13.26
CA ALA A 26 4.12 -13.45 -14.27
C ALA A 26 2.69 -13.47 -13.70
N HIS A 27 2.52 -13.93 -12.45
CA HIS A 27 1.24 -13.86 -11.74
C HIS A 27 0.80 -12.39 -11.52
N VAL A 28 1.71 -11.53 -11.05
CA VAL A 28 1.43 -10.10 -10.83
C VAL A 28 1.13 -9.38 -12.14
N GLU A 29 1.85 -9.67 -13.22
CA GLU A 29 1.54 -9.12 -14.54
C GLU A 29 0.14 -9.49 -15.02
N LYS A 30 -0.29 -10.73 -14.76
CA LYS A 30 -1.60 -11.22 -15.16
C LYS A 30 -2.74 -10.61 -14.33
N PHE A 31 -2.61 -10.58 -13.00
CA PHE A 31 -3.73 -10.22 -12.10
C PHE A 31 -3.66 -8.77 -11.61
N PHE A 32 -2.47 -8.16 -11.64
CA PHE A 32 -2.21 -6.80 -11.17
C PHE A 32 -1.41 -5.98 -12.20
N PRO A 33 -1.78 -5.99 -13.51
CA PRO A 33 -0.99 -5.36 -14.58
C PRO A 33 -0.72 -3.88 -14.37
N ASN A 34 -1.62 -3.19 -13.65
CA ASN A 34 -1.47 -1.77 -13.34
C ASN A 34 -0.28 -1.51 -12.40
N HIS A 35 -0.01 -2.39 -11.43
CA HIS A 35 1.14 -2.25 -10.55
C HIS A 35 2.44 -2.33 -11.33
N VAL A 36 2.56 -3.32 -12.23
CA VAL A 36 3.75 -3.48 -13.09
C VAL A 36 3.93 -2.28 -14.01
N ARG A 37 2.84 -1.77 -14.61
CA ARG A 37 2.90 -0.60 -15.50
C ARG A 37 3.30 0.69 -14.79
N VAL A 38 2.89 0.88 -13.53
CA VAL A 38 3.11 2.13 -12.79
C VAL A 38 4.43 2.13 -12.02
N ALA A 39 4.77 1.01 -11.38
CA ALA A 39 5.95 0.87 -10.53
C ALA A 39 7.16 0.29 -11.28
N GLY A 40 6.93 -0.49 -12.34
CA GLY A 40 7.97 -1.16 -13.11
C GLY A 40 8.43 -2.48 -12.47
N GLU A 41 8.95 -3.38 -13.29
CA GLU A 41 9.41 -4.71 -12.88
C GLU A 41 10.41 -4.70 -11.71
N PRO A 42 11.46 -3.83 -11.67
CA PRO A 42 12.42 -3.85 -10.56
C PRO A 42 11.75 -3.63 -9.19
N VAL A 43 10.75 -2.74 -9.13
CA VAL A 43 9.99 -2.47 -7.91
C VAL A 43 9.13 -3.68 -7.55
N ILE A 44 8.46 -4.30 -8.53
CA ILE A 44 7.64 -5.49 -8.30
C ILE A 44 8.47 -6.66 -7.77
N ARG A 45 9.66 -6.89 -8.31
CA ARG A 45 10.59 -7.92 -7.78
C ARG A 45 11.01 -7.62 -6.34
N ALA A 46 11.29 -6.36 -6.01
CA ALA A 46 11.58 -5.95 -4.63
C ALA A 46 10.39 -6.21 -3.68
N VAL A 47 9.16 -5.96 -4.14
CA VAL A 47 7.93 -6.24 -3.38
C VAL A 47 7.71 -7.74 -3.19
N ILE A 48 7.96 -8.57 -4.22
CA ILE A 48 7.88 -10.04 -4.11
C ILE A 48 8.88 -10.56 -3.06
N ARG A 49 10.14 -10.09 -3.11
CA ARG A 49 11.18 -10.44 -2.12
C ARG A 49 10.78 -10.02 -0.70
N PHE A 50 10.29 -8.79 -0.56
CA PHE A 50 9.81 -8.24 0.70
C PHE A 50 8.66 -9.08 1.27
N GLY A 51 7.66 -9.38 0.44
CA GLY A 51 6.49 -10.15 0.82
C GLY A 51 6.82 -11.59 1.21
N ARG A 52 7.73 -12.25 0.50
CA ARG A 52 8.21 -13.59 0.89
C ARG A 52 8.86 -13.57 2.27
N LYS A 53 9.71 -12.57 2.55
CA LYS A 53 10.35 -12.43 3.87
C LYS A 53 9.31 -12.20 4.97
N ARG A 54 8.28 -11.38 4.72
CA ARG A 54 7.21 -11.15 5.69
C ARG A 54 6.33 -12.38 5.89
N ALA A 55 5.90 -13.03 4.81
CA ALA A 55 5.10 -14.25 4.86
C ALA A 55 5.78 -15.34 5.70
N ALA A 56 7.10 -15.50 5.58
CA ALA A 56 7.87 -16.43 6.40
C ALA A 56 7.77 -16.15 7.91
N ALA A 57 7.67 -14.88 8.33
CA ALA A 57 7.51 -14.50 9.73
C ALA A 57 6.18 -14.96 10.35
N TYR A 58 5.16 -15.20 9.51
CA TYR A 58 3.86 -15.76 9.93
C TYR A 58 3.80 -17.29 9.81
N GLY A 59 4.89 -17.93 9.40
CA GLY A 59 4.95 -19.38 9.15
C GLY A 59 4.42 -19.81 7.78
N PHE A 60 4.29 -18.88 6.83
CA PHE A 60 3.86 -19.20 5.46
C PHE A 60 5.06 -19.72 4.66
N VAL A 61 5.14 -21.05 4.55
CA VAL A 61 6.27 -21.75 3.91
C VAL A 61 5.91 -22.40 2.56
N THR A 62 4.63 -22.48 2.22
CA THR A 62 4.17 -23.04 0.93
C THR A 62 3.99 -21.93 -0.10
N ASP A 63 4.25 -22.25 -1.37
CA ASP A 63 4.07 -21.28 -2.48
C ASP A 63 2.66 -20.69 -2.51
N ARG A 64 1.65 -21.50 -2.18
CA ARG A 64 0.25 -21.07 -2.11
C ARG A 64 0.03 -20.02 -1.01
N ASN A 65 0.55 -20.23 0.20
CA ASN A 65 0.37 -19.27 1.29
C ASN A 65 1.12 -17.97 1.02
N VAL A 66 2.33 -18.06 0.47
CA VAL A 66 3.10 -16.88 0.07
C VAL A 66 2.38 -16.13 -1.05
N CYS A 67 1.83 -16.83 -2.05
CA CYS A 67 1.05 -16.22 -3.12
C CYS A 67 -0.21 -15.49 -2.60
N LEU A 68 -0.96 -16.09 -1.66
CA LEU A 68 -2.11 -15.44 -1.01
C LEU A 68 -1.70 -14.17 -0.23
N TYR A 69 -0.56 -14.23 0.48
CA TYR A 69 -0.03 -13.08 1.19
C TYR A 69 0.39 -11.96 0.23
N LEU A 70 1.13 -12.29 -0.84
CA LEU A 70 1.52 -11.35 -1.89
C LEU A 70 0.31 -10.74 -2.59
N THR A 71 -0.70 -11.55 -2.92
CA THR A 71 -1.97 -11.08 -3.48
C THR A 71 -2.62 -10.05 -2.56
N THR A 72 -2.60 -10.28 -1.25
CA THR A 72 -3.11 -9.31 -0.26
C THR A 72 -2.29 -8.02 -0.22
N MET A 73 -0.96 -8.11 -0.35
CA MET A 73 -0.09 -6.93 -0.44
C MET A 73 -0.42 -6.05 -1.65
N PHE A 74 -0.65 -6.63 -2.83
CA PHE A 74 -1.04 -5.86 -4.01
C PHE A 74 -2.47 -5.29 -3.93
N MET A 75 -3.31 -5.84 -3.06
CA MET A 75 -4.67 -5.33 -2.84
C MET A 75 -4.72 -4.16 -1.86
N LEU A 76 -3.93 -4.21 -0.79
CA LEU A 76 -4.07 -3.31 0.37
C LEU A 76 -2.82 -2.49 0.71
N GLY A 77 -1.69 -2.74 0.04
CA GLY A 77 -0.38 -2.17 0.35
C GLY A 77 0.57 -3.23 0.93
N SER A 78 1.87 -3.05 0.74
CA SER A 78 2.88 -4.08 1.07
C SER A 78 2.97 -4.38 2.57
N ARG A 79 2.50 -3.46 3.40
CA ARG A 79 2.51 -3.54 4.87
C ARG A 79 1.10 -3.53 5.46
N PHE A 80 0.14 -4.12 4.74
CA PHE A 80 -1.26 -4.20 5.19
C PHE A 80 -1.42 -4.83 6.58
N ASP A 81 -0.48 -5.68 6.99
CA ASP A 81 -0.41 -6.37 8.27
C ASP A 81 0.06 -5.47 9.44
N GLU A 82 0.55 -4.26 9.13
CA GLU A 82 0.89 -3.20 10.08
C GLU A 82 0.02 -1.94 9.87
N ASP A 83 -0.94 -1.99 8.95
CA ASP A 83 -1.74 -0.82 8.56
C ASP A 83 -2.84 -0.56 9.58
N VAL A 84 -2.88 0.68 10.08
CA VAL A 84 -3.89 1.10 11.06
C VAL A 84 -5.31 1.00 10.51
N MET A 85 -5.51 1.06 9.20
CA MET A 85 -6.81 0.89 8.55
C MET A 85 -7.30 -0.56 8.55
N TYR A 86 -6.41 -1.53 8.76
CA TYR A 86 -6.70 -2.96 8.66
C TYR A 86 -6.29 -3.73 9.92
N PRO A 87 -6.77 -3.36 11.12
CA PRO A 87 -6.39 -4.05 12.37
C PRO A 87 -6.70 -5.55 12.32
N TRP A 88 -7.76 -5.91 11.59
CA TRP A 88 -8.15 -7.29 11.36
C TRP A 88 -7.08 -8.14 10.64
N ALA A 89 -6.19 -7.53 9.88
CA ALA A 89 -5.14 -8.26 9.17
C ALA A 89 -4.14 -8.83 10.17
N TRP A 90 -3.65 -7.99 11.07
CA TRP A 90 -2.78 -8.41 12.18
C TRP A 90 -3.48 -9.43 13.08
N GLU A 91 -4.74 -9.18 13.45
CA GLU A 91 -5.53 -10.09 14.30
C GLU A 91 -5.62 -11.50 13.70
N ILE A 92 -5.94 -11.62 12.41
CA ILE A 92 -6.00 -12.93 11.73
C ILE A 92 -4.62 -13.56 11.61
N LEU A 93 -3.62 -12.77 11.19
CA LEU A 93 -2.27 -13.27 10.95
C LEU A 93 -1.57 -13.75 12.23
N THR A 94 -1.97 -13.24 13.40
CA THR A 94 -1.39 -13.60 14.70
C THR A 94 -2.33 -14.39 15.62
N ASP A 95 -3.49 -14.81 15.11
CA ASP A 95 -4.51 -15.52 15.87
C ASP A 95 -3.94 -16.82 16.49
N PRO A 96 -3.73 -16.87 17.83
CA PRO A 96 -3.17 -18.06 18.45
C PRO A 96 -4.16 -19.23 18.49
N ALA A 97 -5.46 -18.98 18.26
CA ALA A 97 -6.48 -20.01 18.19
C ALA A 97 -6.50 -20.72 16.81
N ASP A 98 -5.85 -20.13 15.80
CA ASP A 98 -5.72 -20.68 14.45
C ASP A 98 -4.25 -21.05 14.15
N PRO A 99 -3.80 -22.25 14.57
CA PRO A 99 -2.42 -22.66 14.39
C PRO A 99 -2.06 -22.96 12.93
N ASP A 100 -3.05 -23.08 12.03
CA ASP A 100 -2.81 -23.43 10.63
C ASP A 100 -2.41 -22.19 9.81
N PRO A 101 -1.18 -22.13 9.28
CA PRO A 101 -0.77 -21.01 8.45
C PRO A 101 -1.57 -20.91 7.13
N TYR A 102 -2.09 -22.03 6.60
CA TYR A 102 -2.95 -22.00 5.41
C TYR A 102 -4.27 -21.30 5.69
N SER A 103 -5.00 -21.72 6.74
CA SER A 103 -6.23 -21.08 7.20
C SER A 103 -6.08 -19.58 7.41
N ARG A 104 -5.03 -19.13 8.12
CA ARG A 104 -4.78 -17.69 8.32
C ARG A 104 -4.56 -16.94 7.01
N ALA A 105 -3.73 -17.46 6.09
CA ALA A 105 -3.48 -16.82 4.80
C ALA A 105 -4.76 -16.68 3.95
N GLU A 106 -5.60 -17.72 3.92
CA GLU A 106 -6.88 -17.73 3.20
C GLU A 106 -7.87 -16.73 3.82
N ARG A 107 -8.06 -16.76 5.15
CA ARG A 107 -8.93 -15.82 5.88
C ARG A 107 -8.51 -14.37 5.66
N THR A 108 -7.21 -14.08 5.67
CA THR A 108 -6.69 -12.73 5.43
C THR A 108 -7.00 -12.28 3.99
N ALA A 109 -6.73 -13.13 3.00
CA ALA A 109 -7.00 -12.81 1.59
C ALA A 109 -8.50 -12.62 1.31
N ASP A 110 -9.35 -13.48 1.87
CA ASP A 110 -10.81 -13.38 1.74
C ASP A 110 -11.35 -12.10 2.36
N LYS A 111 -10.85 -11.73 3.55
CA LYS A 111 -11.26 -10.48 4.20
C LYS A 111 -10.80 -9.25 3.43
N ALA A 112 -9.60 -9.28 2.85
CA ALA A 112 -9.12 -8.23 1.96
C ALA A 112 -10.00 -8.08 0.71
N LEU A 113 -10.35 -9.19 0.07
CA LEU A 113 -11.22 -9.19 -1.09
C LEU A 113 -12.63 -8.69 -0.75
N ALA A 114 -13.19 -9.11 0.39
CA ALA A 114 -14.47 -8.62 0.88
C ALA A 114 -14.45 -7.10 1.13
N PHE A 115 -13.38 -6.59 1.74
CA PHE A 115 -13.19 -5.15 1.94
C PHE A 115 -13.14 -4.40 0.60
N LEU A 116 -12.34 -4.88 -0.37
CA LEU A 116 -12.26 -4.26 -1.69
C LEU A 116 -13.59 -4.29 -2.44
N ARG A 117 -14.38 -5.37 -2.34
CA ARG A 117 -15.73 -5.42 -2.93
C ARG A 117 -16.65 -4.36 -2.34
N THR A 118 -16.57 -4.11 -1.04
CA THR A 118 -17.32 -3.03 -0.38
C THR A 118 -16.91 -1.65 -0.90
N VAL A 119 -15.60 -1.43 -1.08
CA VAL A 119 -15.04 -0.12 -1.45
C VAL A 119 -15.18 0.18 -2.95
N ALA A 120 -14.94 -0.81 -3.81
CA ALA A 120 -15.09 -0.69 -5.26
C ALA A 120 -16.55 -0.65 -5.71
N GLY A 121 -17.48 -1.16 -4.88
CA GLY A 121 -18.89 -1.26 -5.25
C GLY A 121 -19.15 -2.26 -6.38
N ARG A 122 -20.36 -2.25 -6.93
CA ARG A 122 -20.79 -3.17 -7.99
C ARG A 122 -20.37 -2.75 -9.41
N GLU A 123 -19.74 -1.58 -9.55
CA GLU A 123 -19.38 -1.01 -10.85
C GLU A 123 -17.87 -1.04 -11.07
N ASP A 124 -17.44 -1.63 -12.20
CA ASP A 124 -16.03 -1.78 -12.59
C ASP A 124 -15.27 -0.44 -12.72
N ARG A 125 -15.98 0.70 -12.72
CA ARG A 125 -15.42 2.04 -12.95
C ARG A 125 -15.23 2.90 -11.70
N THR A 126 -15.52 2.39 -10.49
CA THR A 126 -15.40 3.20 -9.27
C THR A 126 -13.98 3.73 -9.06
N LEU A 127 -12.96 2.87 -9.17
CA LEU A 127 -11.57 3.29 -9.02
C LEU A 127 -11.17 4.32 -10.08
N TYR A 128 -11.58 4.11 -11.33
CA TYR A 128 -11.35 5.08 -12.40
C TYR A 128 -11.94 6.46 -12.08
N ARG A 129 -13.18 6.51 -11.58
CA ARG A 129 -13.82 7.79 -11.18
C ARG A 129 -13.10 8.46 -10.00
N VAL A 130 -12.63 7.67 -9.03
CA VAL A 130 -11.82 8.19 -7.90
C VAL A 130 -10.54 8.82 -8.42
N PHE A 131 -9.76 8.10 -9.24
CA PHE A 131 -8.52 8.65 -9.83
C PHE A 131 -8.78 9.86 -10.74
N LEU A 132 -9.87 9.86 -11.51
CA LEU A 132 -10.24 11.00 -12.35
C LEU A 132 -10.60 12.23 -11.50
N ASN A 133 -11.32 12.03 -10.39
CA ASN A 133 -11.66 13.11 -9.46
C ASN A 133 -10.42 13.64 -8.73
N LEU A 134 -9.53 12.74 -8.31
CA LEU A 134 -8.23 13.07 -7.72
C LEU A 134 -7.43 13.94 -8.68
N GLU A 135 -7.24 13.51 -9.93
CA GLU A 135 -6.48 14.27 -10.93
C GLU A 135 -7.07 15.66 -11.17
N LYS A 136 -8.40 15.76 -11.36
CA LYS A 136 -9.07 17.03 -11.64
C LYS A 136 -9.02 18.03 -10.48
N ASN A 137 -9.02 17.53 -9.23
CA ASN A 137 -9.10 18.35 -8.03
C ASN A 137 -7.82 18.30 -7.19
N TYR A 138 -6.72 17.79 -7.76
CA TYR A 138 -5.52 17.45 -7.00
C TYR A 138 -5.00 18.61 -6.13
N PRO A 139 -4.81 19.84 -6.67
CA PRO A 139 -4.33 20.96 -5.86
C PRO A 139 -5.29 21.34 -4.73
N LYS A 140 -6.60 21.22 -4.96
CA LYS A 140 -7.63 21.51 -3.95
C LYS A 140 -7.71 20.45 -2.87
N ILE A 141 -7.47 19.19 -3.21
CA ILE A 141 -7.50 18.06 -2.26
C ILE A 141 -6.31 18.15 -1.30
N MET A 142 -5.15 18.49 -1.85
CA MET A 142 -3.88 18.59 -1.14
C MET A 142 -3.61 19.98 -0.54
N SER A 143 -4.55 20.93 -0.66
CA SER A 143 -4.40 22.27 -0.09
C SER A 143 -4.53 22.25 1.43
N GLU A 144 -3.97 23.27 2.09
CA GLU A 144 -4.25 23.50 3.50
C GLU A 144 -5.76 23.58 3.77
N LEU A 145 -6.18 23.03 4.93
CA LEU A 145 -7.56 23.12 5.38
C LEU A 145 -7.85 24.52 5.95
N PRO A 146 -9.08 25.03 5.80
CA PRO A 146 -9.49 26.26 6.47
C PRO A 146 -9.29 26.19 8.00
N PRO A 147 -9.13 27.34 8.68
CA PRO A 147 -9.09 27.36 10.14
C PRO A 147 -10.34 26.71 10.74
N GLY A 148 -10.16 25.86 11.74
CA GLY A 148 -11.26 25.13 12.39
C GLY A 148 -10.78 23.85 13.06
N ASP A 149 -11.73 22.95 13.33
CA ASP A 149 -11.43 21.59 13.78
C ASP A 149 -10.73 20.83 12.65
N PHE A 150 -9.42 20.63 12.81
CA PHE A 150 -8.60 19.95 11.82
C PHE A 150 -9.04 18.49 11.60
N ALA A 151 -9.42 17.78 12.66
CA ALA A 151 -9.81 16.37 12.54
C ALA A 151 -11.12 16.23 11.77
N GLN A 152 -12.10 17.10 12.04
CA GLN A 152 -13.34 17.11 11.27
C GLN A 152 -13.09 17.50 9.81
N GLY A 153 -12.34 18.58 9.56
CA GLY A 153 -12.00 19.01 8.20
C GLY A 153 -11.22 17.95 7.40
N MET A 154 -10.35 17.20 8.07
CA MET A 154 -9.61 16.09 7.46
C MET A 154 -10.54 14.89 7.18
N SER A 155 -11.45 14.53 8.08
CA SER A 155 -12.48 13.51 7.82
C SER A 155 -13.33 13.85 6.59
N ASP A 156 -13.78 15.10 6.50
CA ASP A 156 -14.58 15.58 5.36
C ASP A 156 -13.75 15.55 4.06
N ARG A 157 -12.46 15.92 4.13
CA ARG A 157 -11.52 15.80 3.01
C ARG A 157 -11.40 14.37 2.52
N LEU A 158 -11.19 13.41 3.42
CA LEU A 158 -11.08 11.99 3.06
C LEU A 158 -12.39 11.45 2.46
N GLY A 159 -13.54 11.90 2.97
CA GLY A 159 -14.85 11.60 2.39
C GLY A 159 -15.01 12.13 0.96
N GLY A 160 -14.52 13.34 0.68
CA GLY A 160 -14.48 13.92 -0.66
C GLY A 160 -13.50 13.23 -1.62
N VAL A 161 -12.47 12.57 -1.10
CA VAL A 161 -11.49 11.79 -1.87
C VAL A 161 -12.06 10.42 -2.24
N PHE A 162 -12.48 9.63 -1.25
CA PHE A 162 -12.99 8.28 -1.47
C PHE A 162 -14.06 7.92 -0.44
N ALA A 163 -15.28 8.41 -0.68
CA ALA A 163 -16.43 8.23 0.21
C ALA A 163 -16.65 6.79 0.66
N LYS A 164 -16.60 5.81 -0.27
CA LYS A 164 -16.81 4.38 0.06
C LYS A 164 -15.72 3.80 0.95
N LYS A 165 -14.45 4.18 0.77
CA LYS A 165 -13.37 3.77 1.67
C LYS A 165 -13.57 4.39 3.06
N ARG A 166 -13.89 5.69 3.13
CA ARG A 166 -14.17 6.39 4.39
C ARG A 166 -15.35 5.77 5.13
N GLU A 167 -16.44 5.43 4.42
CA GLU A 167 -17.61 4.73 4.96
C GLU A 167 -17.24 3.33 5.49
N ALA A 168 -16.48 2.55 4.71
CA ALA A 168 -16.08 1.18 5.09
C ALA A 168 -15.14 1.14 6.30
N LEU A 169 -14.28 2.15 6.48
CA LEU A 169 -13.41 2.27 7.66
C LEU A 169 -14.21 2.69 8.91
N GLY A 170 -15.24 3.51 8.74
CA GLY A 170 -16.02 4.08 9.84
C GLY A 170 -15.29 5.20 10.58
N GLU A 171 -16.02 5.91 11.44
CA GLU A 171 -15.54 7.16 12.05
C GLU A 171 -14.35 6.95 12.99
N GLN A 172 -14.38 5.88 13.80
CA GLN A 172 -13.31 5.58 14.74
C GLN A 172 -11.98 5.35 14.02
N MET A 173 -11.99 4.57 12.94
CA MET A 173 -10.76 4.29 12.20
C MET A 173 -10.25 5.48 11.43
N VAL A 174 -11.16 6.29 10.87
CA VAL A 174 -10.78 7.56 10.22
C VAL A 174 -10.12 8.50 11.23
N ARG A 175 -10.65 8.59 12.46
CA ARG A 175 -10.06 9.41 13.51
C ARG A 175 -8.67 8.93 13.91
N LEU A 176 -8.50 7.62 14.10
CA LEU A 176 -7.21 7.02 14.41
C LEU A 176 -6.19 7.23 13.28
N LEU A 177 -6.62 7.11 12.01
CA LEU A 177 -5.78 7.39 10.85
C LEU A 177 -5.28 8.84 10.84
N ILE A 178 -6.15 9.81 11.15
CA ILE A 178 -5.80 11.23 11.21
C ILE A 178 -4.79 11.49 12.34
N GLU A 179 -5.07 10.99 13.55
CA GLU A 179 -4.17 11.13 14.70
C GLU A 179 -2.81 10.52 14.42
N ARG A 180 -2.79 9.32 13.82
CA ARG A 180 -1.57 8.64 13.43
C ARG A 180 -0.80 9.40 12.36
N GLY A 181 -1.48 9.93 11.36
CA GLY A 181 -0.83 10.70 10.31
C GLY A 181 -0.23 12.02 10.77
N ILE A 182 -0.81 12.68 11.78
CA ILE A 182 -0.18 13.85 12.42
C ILE A 182 1.14 13.44 13.10
N GLN A 183 1.14 12.31 13.82
CA GLN A 183 2.32 11.81 14.53
C GLN A 183 3.43 11.36 13.56
N ASP A 184 3.07 10.56 12.55
CA ASP A 184 4.02 10.04 11.57
C ASP A 184 4.58 11.16 10.69
N ALA A 185 3.76 12.15 10.29
CA ALA A 185 4.25 13.35 9.61
C ALA A 185 5.27 14.11 10.46
N ALA A 186 4.99 14.31 11.76
CA ALA A 186 5.92 14.98 12.67
C ALA A 186 7.25 14.22 12.81
N ALA A 187 7.23 12.87 12.78
CA ALA A 187 8.44 12.04 12.79
C ALA A 187 9.33 12.26 11.55
N HIS A 188 8.76 12.72 10.43
CA HIS A 188 9.47 13.11 9.21
C HIS A 188 9.83 14.61 9.14
N GLY A 189 9.60 15.36 10.24
CA GLY A 189 9.84 16.79 10.31
C GLY A 189 8.75 17.64 9.63
N ILE A 190 7.54 17.09 9.48
CA ILE A 190 6.39 17.78 8.89
C ILE A 190 5.44 18.21 10.00
N SER A 191 5.41 19.52 10.29
CA SER A 191 4.62 20.10 11.37
C SER A 191 3.51 21.04 10.88
N GLY A 192 3.65 21.58 9.67
CA GLY A 192 2.71 22.47 9.03
C GLY A 192 1.44 21.77 8.57
N ARG A 193 0.32 22.52 8.60
CA ARG A 193 -1.00 22.00 8.27
C ARG A 193 -1.11 21.48 6.84
N ARG A 194 -0.55 22.18 5.85
CA ARG A 194 -0.52 21.71 4.46
C ARG A 194 0.20 20.37 4.33
N GLY A 195 1.35 20.23 4.99
CA GLY A 195 2.13 18.99 4.99
C GLY A 195 1.37 17.83 5.62
N GLN A 196 0.71 18.07 6.77
CA GLN A 196 -0.14 17.07 7.41
C GLN A 196 -1.31 16.63 6.53
N VAL A 197 -1.97 17.56 5.82
CA VAL A 197 -3.04 17.21 4.86
C VAL A 197 -2.51 16.28 3.78
N ILE A 198 -1.39 16.64 3.14
CA ILE A 198 -0.78 15.81 2.09
C ILE A 198 -0.43 14.43 2.64
N TYR A 199 0.25 14.37 3.77
CA TYR A 199 0.66 13.10 4.39
C TYR A 199 -0.54 12.19 4.70
N ILE A 200 -1.59 12.72 5.35
CA ILE A 200 -2.78 11.95 5.73
C ILE A 200 -3.58 11.50 4.49
N VAL A 201 -3.69 12.33 3.46
CA VAL A 201 -4.34 11.92 2.19
C VAL A 201 -3.56 10.78 1.55
N LEU A 202 -2.22 10.82 1.54
CA LEU A 202 -1.39 9.74 1.00
C LEU A 202 -1.52 8.45 1.82
N MET A 203 -1.52 8.54 3.16
CA MET A 203 -1.82 7.38 4.01
C MET A 203 -3.17 6.74 3.66
N PHE A 204 -4.20 7.57 3.51
CA PHE A 204 -5.54 7.10 3.17
C PHE A 204 -5.62 6.47 1.79
N LEU A 205 -4.87 6.97 0.81
CA LEU A 205 -4.88 6.44 -0.56
C LEU A 205 -4.02 5.19 -0.72
N MET A 206 -2.86 5.16 -0.08
CA MET A 206 -1.77 4.23 -0.40
C MET A 206 -1.48 3.20 0.71
N GLY A 207 -2.09 3.37 1.87
CA GLY A 207 -1.80 2.58 3.07
C GLY A 207 -1.13 3.45 4.12
N SER A 208 -1.44 3.23 5.40
CA SER A 208 -0.83 4.02 6.49
C SER A 208 0.70 3.94 6.52
N PRO A 209 1.34 2.82 6.15
CA PRO A 209 2.80 2.70 6.10
C PRO A 209 3.44 3.10 4.76
N PHE A 210 2.81 3.96 3.95
CA PHE A 210 3.29 4.30 2.60
C PHE A 210 4.71 4.90 2.59
N ASP A 211 5.11 5.56 3.69
CA ASP A 211 6.43 6.13 3.95
C ASP A 211 7.56 5.09 3.95
N ARG A 212 7.22 3.80 3.99
CA ARG A 212 8.13 2.66 4.03
C ARG A 212 7.62 1.48 3.20
N ASP A 213 6.71 1.75 2.26
CA ASP A 213 6.13 0.74 1.38
C ASP A 213 7.01 0.57 0.12
N PRO A 214 7.56 -0.63 -0.15
CA PRO A 214 8.37 -0.88 -1.33
C PRO A 214 7.63 -0.70 -2.66
N LEU A 215 6.29 -0.63 -2.70
CA LEU A 215 5.54 -0.30 -3.92
C LEU A 215 5.72 1.16 -4.34
N VAL A 216 6.03 2.05 -3.39
CA VAL A 216 6.14 3.50 -3.59
C VAL A 216 7.45 4.03 -2.99
N PRO A 217 8.60 3.54 -3.46
CA PRO A 217 9.90 3.85 -2.86
C PRO A 217 10.23 5.36 -2.83
N TRP A 218 9.69 6.11 -3.80
CA TRP A 218 9.81 7.57 -3.86
C TRP A 218 9.30 8.28 -2.59
N ALA A 219 8.31 7.72 -1.89
CA ALA A 219 7.78 8.31 -0.67
C ALA A 219 8.83 8.24 0.45
N ALA A 220 9.42 7.06 0.65
CA ALA A 220 10.48 6.84 1.62
C ALA A 220 11.71 7.71 1.31
N GLU A 221 12.12 7.75 0.03
CA GLU A 221 13.25 8.55 -0.44
C GLU A 221 13.08 10.04 -0.11
N ILE A 222 11.90 10.60 -0.32
CA ILE A 222 11.62 12.02 -0.03
C ILE A 222 11.48 12.26 1.48
N LEU A 223 10.77 11.39 2.19
CA LEU A 223 10.43 11.60 3.61
C LEU A 223 11.64 11.42 4.54
N THR A 224 12.55 10.51 4.19
CA THR A 224 13.80 10.26 4.93
C THR A 224 14.94 11.17 4.52
N ASP A 225 14.78 11.94 3.43
CA ASP A 225 15.77 12.93 3.01
C ASP A 225 15.95 14.00 4.10
N ALA A 226 17.19 14.10 4.59
CA ALA A 226 17.62 15.09 5.57
C ALA A 226 18.20 16.35 4.89
N ALA A 227 18.02 16.50 3.57
CA ALA A 227 18.46 17.68 2.83
C ALA A 227 18.01 18.98 3.54
N PRO A 228 18.88 20.01 3.56
CA PRO A 228 18.69 21.23 4.35
C PRO A 228 17.59 22.16 3.83
N GLU A 229 16.85 21.74 2.80
CA GLU A 229 15.89 22.56 2.03
C GLU A 229 14.61 22.89 2.82
N GLY A 230 14.43 22.29 4.00
CA GLY A 230 13.35 22.59 4.94
C GLY A 230 12.04 21.87 4.62
N GLU A 231 11.06 22.02 5.53
CA GLU A 231 9.77 21.32 5.44
C GLU A 231 9.04 21.60 4.11
N GLN A 232 9.05 22.85 3.64
CA GLN A 232 8.28 23.26 2.47
C GLN A 232 8.73 22.55 1.19
N GLU A 233 10.03 22.48 0.92
CA GLU A 233 10.57 21.79 -0.26
C GLU A 233 10.28 20.28 -0.21
N LYS A 234 10.42 19.66 0.98
CA LYS A 234 10.06 18.25 1.18
C LYS A 234 8.59 18.01 0.83
N ILE A 235 7.69 18.88 1.27
CA ILE A 235 6.26 18.78 0.98
C ILE A 235 5.94 19.01 -0.49
N ASP A 236 6.60 19.94 -1.16
CA ASP A 236 6.39 20.18 -2.60
C ASP A 236 6.91 19.01 -3.44
N ARG A 237 8.08 18.45 -3.10
CA ARG A 237 8.58 17.19 -3.71
C ARG A 237 7.61 16.03 -3.50
N LEU A 238 7.08 15.87 -2.29
CA LEU A 238 6.12 14.82 -1.98
C LEU A 238 4.82 15.00 -2.77
N PHE A 239 4.31 16.23 -2.87
CA PHE A 239 3.13 16.59 -3.65
C PHE A 239 3.31 16.27 -5.14
N ASP A 240 4.44 16.65 -5.73
CA ASP A 240 4.73 16.45 -7.16
C ASP A 240 4.93 14.96 -7.48
N ALA A 241 5.68 14.24 -6.65
CA ALA A 241 5.93 12.82 -6.83
C ALA A 241 4.62 12.00 -6.73
N SER A 242 3.77 12.32 -5.75
CA SER A 242 2.48 11.66 -5.59
C SER A 242 1.50 12.01 -6.72
N HIS A 243 1.49 13.25 -7.22
CA HIS A 243 0.69 13.64 -8.39
C HIS A 243 1.12 12.84 -9.63
N ALA A 244 2.42 12.78 -9.90
CA ALA A 244 2.98 12.03 -11.01
C ALA A 244 2.67 10.52 -10.90
N TYR A 245 2.71 9.96 -9.69
CA TYR A 245 2.37 8.57 -9.43
C TYR A 245 0.89 8.28 -9.68
N LEU A 246 -0.02 9.09 -9.13
CA LEU A 246 -1.47 8.93 -9.31
C LEU A 246 -1.91 9.16 -10.77
N GLY A 247 -1.27 10.09 -11.48
CA GLY A 247 -1.50 10.31 -12.91
C GLY A 247 -1.10 9.09 -13.77
N ARG A 248 -0.05 8.34 -13.40
CA ARG A 248 0.29 7.06 -14.05
C ARG A 248 -0.78 6.01 -13.76
N TRP A 249 -1.30 5.94 -12.54
CA TRP A 249 -2.41 5.06 -12.17
C TRP A 249 -3.68 5.34 -12.99
N LEU A 250 -4.09 6.61 -13.13
CA LEU A 250 -5.26 6.98 -13.94
C LEU A 250 -5.12 6.51 -15.39
N LYS A 251 -3.96 6.76 -16.01
CA LYS A 251 -3.65 6.29 -17.37
C LYS A 251 -3.68 4.77 -17.47
N SER A 252 -3.21 4.09 -16.43
CA SER A 252 -3.15 2.62 -16.38
C SER A 252 -4.54 2.00 -16.29
N VAL A 253 -5.40 2.50 -15.40
CA VAL A 253 -6.76 1.99 -15.19
C VAL A 253 -7.66 2.30 -16.39
N GLY A 254 -7.49 3.47 -17.02
CA GLY A 254 -8.25 3.83 -18.22
C GLY A 254 -8.03 2.88 -19.40
N ARG A 255 -6.81 2.35 -19.57
CA ARG A 255 -6.46 1.39 -20.63
C ARG A 255 -6.99 -0.02 -20.42
N SER A 256 -7.32 -0.40 -19.19
CA SER A 256 -7.90 -1.72 -18.89
C SER A 256 -9.42 -1.77 -19.11
N SER A 257 -10.03 -0.66 -19.55
CA SER A 257 -11.48 -0.53 -19.78
C SER A 257 -11.85 -0.50 -21.28
N ASP A 258 -10.85 -0.61 -22.17
CA ASP A 258 -10.98 -0.74 -23.63
C ASP A 258 -10.75 -2.20 -24.05
#